data_AF-A0A527WYH8-F1
#
_entry.id   AF-A0A527WYH8-F1
#
_cell.length_a   1.000
_cell.length_b   1.000
_cell.length_c   1.000
_cell.angle_alpha   90.00
_cell.angle_beta   90.00
_cell.angle_gamma   90.00
#
_symmetry.space_group_name_H-M   'P 1'
#
loop_
_entity.id
_entity.type
_entity.pdbx_description
1 polymer ?
#
loop_
_entity_poly.entity_id
_entity_poly.type
_entity_poly.pdbx_seq_one_letter_code
_entity_poly.pdbx_strand_id
1 'polypeptide(L)' 'MFEDLARNLAVPKSLGMTTVLVVPRNFEPTFSEIWERDPANDDDVDFVTDDLAGFLTAIVDVVA' A
#
# COMPACT_ATOMS: atom_id res chain seq x y z
N MET A 1 2.93 -8.07 -0.22
CA MET A 1 3.45 -7.49 1.04
C MET A 1 2.52 -6.37 1.46
N PHE A 2 2.15 -6.31 2.73
CA PHE A 2 1.35 -5.23 3.30
C PHE A 2 2.22 -4.44 4.26
N GLU A 3 2.25 -3.11 4.14
CA GLU A 3 3.01 -2.20 5.01
C GLU A 3 2.23 -0.91 5.26
N ASP A 4 2.51 -0.22 6.36
CA ASP A 4 1.95 1.09 6.67
C ASP A 4 2.88 2.26 6.30
N LEU A 5 4.10 1.94 5.84
CA LEU A 5 5.11 2.89 5.39
C LEU A 5 5.58 2.58 3.97
N ALA A 6 5.36 3.52 3.04
CA ALA A 6 5.68 3.33 1.62
C ALA A 6 7.14 2.91 1.36
N ARG A 7 8.11 3.52 2.06
CA ARG A 7 9.53 3.17 1.93
C ARG A 7 9.86 1.69 2.23
N ASN A 8 9.05 1.00 3.02
CA ASN A 8 9.27 -0.41 3.34
C ASN A 8 8.86 -1.33 2.19
N LEU A 9 8.12 -0.81 1.19
CA LEU A 9 7.65 -1.57 0.04
C LEU A 9 8.69 -1.67 -1.09
N ALA A 10 9.71 -0.81 -1.12
CA ALA A 10 10.77 -0.81 -2.13
C ALA A 10 11.47 -2.17 -2.27
N VAL A 11 11.84 -2.80 -1.14
CA VAL A 11 12.51 -4.10 -1.17
C VAL A 11 11.54 -5.21 -1.67
N PRO A 12 10.34 -5.41 -1.09
CA PRO A 12 9.35 -6.33 -1.64
C PRO A 12 9.06 -6.13 -3.14
N LYS A 13 8.92 -4.88 -3.60
CA LYS A 13 8.71 -4.55 -5.01
C LYS A 13 9.87 -5.02 -5.88
N SER A 14 11.11 -4.72 -5.46
CA SER A 14 12.33 -5.14 -6.17
C SER A 14 12.47 -6.66 -6.27
N LEU A 15 11.84 -7.42 -5.35
CA LEU A 15 11.79 -8.88 -5.35
C LEU A 15 10.61 -9.45 -6.17
N GLY A 16 9.82 -8.59 -6.82
CA GLY A 16 8.69 -8.98 -7.65
C GLY A 16 7.42 -9.33 -6.87
N MET A 17 7.33 -8.93 -5.60
CA MET A 17 6.11 -9.09 -4.81
C MET A 17 5.10 -7.99 -5.15
N THR A 18 3.81 -8.32 -5.16
CA THR A 18 2.73 -7.31 -5.12
C THR A 18 2.75 -6.59 -3.78
N THR A 19 2.65 -5.28 -3.80
CA THR A 19 2.80 -4.37 -2.65
C THR A 19 1.51 -3.64 -2.34
N VAL A 20 1.13 -3.57 -1.08
CA VAL A 20 -0.10 -2.91 -0.63
C VAL A 20 0.24 -1.99 0.53
N LEU A 21 -0.03 -0.70 0.36
CA LEU A 21 0.07 0.27 1.45
C LEU A 21 -1.26 0.30 2.22
N VAL A 22 -1.17 0.12 3.53
CA VAL A 22 -2.29 0.24 4.45
C VAL A 22 -2.27 1.64 5.06
N VAL A 23 -3.35 2.38 4.88
CA VAL A 23 -3.48 3.75 5.40
C VAL A 23 -4.58 3.84 6.47
N PRO A 24 -4.51 4.82 7.38
CA PRO A 24 -5.62 5.10 8.29
C PRO A 24 -6.93 5.42 7.55
N ARG A 25 -8.07 5.05 8.15
CA ARG A 25 -9.39 5.46 7.67
C ARG A 25 -9.53 6.98 7.67
N ASN A 26 -10.23 7.51 6.66
CA ASN A 26 -10.35 8.96 6.41
C ASN A 26 -9.00 9.63 6.10
N PHE A 27 -8.15 8.96 5.32
CA PHE A 27 -6.89 9.52 4.85
C PHE A 27 -7.17 10.73 3.94
N GLU A 28 -7.00 11.94 4.47
CA GLU A 28 -7.08 13.15 3.66
C GLU A 28 -5.83 13.33 2.79
N PRO A 29 -5.95 13.95 1.60
CA PRO A 29 -4.82 14.22 0.72
C PRO A 29 -3.74 15.14 1.34
N THR A 30 -3.99 15.77 2.49
CA THR A 30 -2.96 16.49 3.27
C THR A 30 -1.94 15.55 3.95
N PHE A 31 -2.23 14.25 4.08
CA PHE A 31 -1.24 13.25 4.47
C PHE A 31 -0.26 12.88 3.34
N SER A 32 -0.40 13.49 2.15
CA SER A 32 0.61 13.47 1.09
C SER A 32 2.00 13.94 1.54
N GLU A 33 2.15 14.67 2.65
CA GLU A 33 3.48 15.00 3.20
C GLU A 33 4.34 13.76 3.54
N ILE A 34 3.72 12.59 3.78
CA ILE A 34 4.44 11.32 3.99
C ILE A 34 4.90 10.72 2.65
N TRP A 35 4.14 10.95 1.57
CA TRP A 35 4.43 10.50 0.20
C TRP A 35 5.44 11.42 -0.50
N GLU A 36 5.32 12.73 -0.33
CA GLU A 36 6.18 13.76 -0.95
C GLU A 36 7.64 13.72 -0.47
N ARG A 37 7.94 12.98 0.61
CA ARG A 37 9.32 12.87 1.10
C ARG A 37 10.23 12.06 0.20
N ASP A 38 9.69 11.22 -0.69
CA ASP A 38 10.48 10.63 -1.76
C ASP A 38 9.58 10.16 -2.91
N PRO A 39 9.43 10.95 -3.99
CA PRO A 39 8.62 10.59 -5.15
C PRO A 39 9.11 9.33 -5.87
N ALA A 40 10.28 8.78 -5.52
CA ALA A 40 10.72 7.48 -6.00
C ALA A 40 9.88 6.30 -5.45
N ASN A 41 9.18 6.47 -4.32
CA ASN A 41 8.41 5.38 -3.71
C ASN A 41 6.97 5.25 -4.26
N ASP A 42 6.50 6.20 -5.07
CA ASP A 42 5.18 6.08 -5.73
C ASP A 42 5.14 4.84 -6.64
N ASP A 43 6.28 4.47 -7.25
CA ASP A 43 6.42 3.29 -8.11
C ASP A 43 6.43 1.97 -7.32
N ASP A 44 6.64 2.02 -6.01
CA ASP A 44 6.78 0.85 -5.13
C ASP A 44 5.46 0.39 -4.49
N VAL A 45 4.34 1.06 -4.79
CA VAL A 45 3.02 0.75 -4.24
C VAL A 45 2.07 0.30 -5.35
N ASP A 46 1.64 -0.97 -5.34
CA ASP A 46 0.66 -1.48 -6.31
C ASP A 46 -0.79 -1.16 -5.94
N PHE A 47 -1.11 -1.20 -4.64
CA PHE A 47 -2.45 -0.93 -4.14
C PHE A 47 -2.40 -0.13 -2.83
N VAL A 48 -3.47 0.63 -2.57
CA VAL A 48 -3.69 1.33 -1.30
C VAL A 48 -5.02 0.89 -0.72
N THR A 49 -5.07 0.62 0.59
CA THR A 49 -6.33 0.31 1.30
C THR A 49 -6.37 0.97 2.68
N ASP A 50 -7.54 1.45 3.07
CA ASP A 50 -7.86 1.87 4.44
C ASP A 50 -8.74 0.85 5.18
N ASP A 51 -9.10 -0.25 4.51
CA ASP A 51 -9.86 -1.36 5.06
C ASP A 51 -9.20 -2.69 4.71
N LEU A 52 -8.20 -3.06 5.51
CA LEU A 52 -7.44 -4.29 5.31
C LEU A 52 -8.32 -5.54 5.35
N ALA A 53 -9.34 -5.56 6.21
CA ALA A 53 -10.25 -6.71 6.33
C ALA A 53 -11.05 -6.91 5.04
N GLY A 54 -11.73 -5.86 4.55
CA GLY A 54 -12.49 -5.92 3.31
C GLY A 54 -11.62 -6.23 2.09
N PHE A 55 -10.41 -5.67 2.04
CA PHE A 55 -9.44 -5.96 0.97
C PHE A 55 -9.06 -7.45 0.92
N LEU A 56 -8.73 -8.04 2.08
CA LEU A 56 -8.36 -9.46 2.14
C LEU A 56 -9.54 -10.37 1.79
N THR A 57 -10.75 -10.06 2.26
CA THR A 57 -11.96 -10.80 1.87
C THR A 57 -12.15 -10.78 0.35
N ALA A 58 -12.05 -9.62 -0.28
CA ALA A 58 -12.19 -9.50 -1.73
C ALA A 58 -11.15 -10.33 -2.51
N ILE A 59 -9.90 -10.40 -2.02
CA ILE A 59 -8.87 -11.25 -2.64
C ILE A 59 -9.21 -12.73 -2.50
N VAL A 60 -9.55 -13.18 -1.29
CA VAL A 60 -9.83 -14.60 -1.04
C VAL A 60 -11.03 -15.07 -1.85
N ASP A 61 -12.09 -14.25 -1.91
CA ASP A 61 -13.31 -14.59 -2.64
C ASP A 61 -13.12 -14.65 -4.16
N VAL A 62 -12.18 -13.88 -4.72
CA VAL A 62 -11.84 -13.94 -6.15
C VAL A 62 -11.00 -15.18 -6.51
N VAL A 63 -10.23 -15.70 -5.56
CA VAL A 63 -9.32 -16.84 -5.77
C VAL A 63 -9.97 -18.19 -5.45
N ALA A 64 -11.11 -18.19 -4.75
CA ALA A 64 -11.93 -19.37 -4.45
C ALA A 64 -12.74 -19.85 -5.67
#